data_AF-A0A7K3PMM6-F1
#
_entry.id   AF-A0A7K3PMM6-F1
#
_cell.length_a   1.000
_cell.length_b   1.000
_cell.length_c   1.000
_cell.angle_alpha   90.00
_cell.angle_beta   90.00
_cell.angle_gamma   90.00
#
_symmetry.space_group_name_H-M   'P 1'
#
loop_
_entity.id
_entity.type
_entity.pdbx_description
1 polymer ?
#
loop_
_entity_poly.entity_id
_entity_poly.type
_entity_poly.pdbx_seq_one_letter_code
_entity_poly.pdbx_strand_id
1 'polypeptide(L)'
;GIARAVVESVAENTSDAVVGALVWGAVAGVPGLLGFRAVNTLDAMVGHRSPRYRRYGWASARLDDLAGWPGARLTAVLTTVAGGDPRGAV
;
A
#
# COMPACT_ATOMS: atom_id res chain seq x y z
N GLY A 1 8.12 17.33 11.19
CA GLY A 1 9.23 16.47 10.71
C GLY A 1 8.95 15.01 11.01
N ILE A 2 9.16 14.59 12.26
CA ILE A 2 9.01 13.19 12.68
C ILE A 2 7.54 12.75 12.78
N ALA A 3 6.67 13.56 13.41
CA ALA A 3 5.25 13.21 13.56
C ALA A 3 4.57 12.91 12.21
N ARG A 4 4.79 13.77 11.21
CA ARG A 4 4.33 13.53 9.83
C ARG A 4 4.88 12.23 9.25
N ALA A 5 6.19 11.99 9.36
CA ALA A 5 6.80 10.78 8.83
C ALA A 5 6.23 9.50 9.47
N VAL A 6 5.96 9.55 10.78
CA VAL A 6 5.29 8.45 11.51
C VAL A 6 3.88 8.23 10.99
N VAL A 7 3.08 9.30 10.85
CA VAL A 7 1.70 9.19 10.33
C VAL A 7 1.70 8.64 8.89
N GLU A 8 2.60 9.14 8.03
CA GLU A 8 2.72 8.70 6.64
C GLU A 8 3.09 7.21 6.57
N SER A 9 4.10 6.78 7.33
CA SER A 9 4.52 5.37 7.37
C SER A 9 3.45 4.44 7.94
N VAL A 10 2.73 4.87 8.99
CA VAL A 10 1.61 4.08 9.54
C VAL A 10 0.46 4.00 8.55
N ALA A 11 0.13 5.10 7.86
CA ALA A 11 -0.95 5.14 6.88
C ALA A 11 -0.63 4.25 5.66
N GLU A 12 0.59 4.34 5.13
CA GLU A 12 1.09 3.50 4.04
C GLU A 12 1.03 2.01 4.43
N ASN A 13 1.63 1.65 5.55
CA ASN A 13 1.63 0.25 5.99
C ASN A 13 0.20 -0.27 6.30
N THR A 14 -0.70 0.59 6.78
CA THR A 14 -2.11 0.21 6.99
C THR A 14 -2.83 -0.03 5.66
N SER A 15 -2.60 0.84 4.68
CA SER A 15 -3.12 0.68 3.33
C SER A 15 -2.72 -0.67 2.75
N ASP A 16 -1.44 -1.00 2.80
CA ASP A 16 -0.93 -2.14 2.04
C ASP A 16 -1.05 -3.46 2.80
N ALA A 17 -0.73 -3.48 4.10
CA ALA A 17 -0.76 -4.72 4.87
C ALA A 17 -2.18 -5.19 5.21
N VAL A 18 -3.14 -4.27 5.31
CA VAL A 18 -4.51 -4.56 5.75
C VAL A 18 -5.51 -4.31 4.63
N VAL A 19 -5.69 -3.05 4.22
CA VAL A 19 -6.82 -2.69 3.36
C VAL A 19 -6.67 -3.27 1.95
N GLY A 20 -5.51 -3.10 1.31
CA GLY A 20 -5.21 -3.65 0.00
C GLY A 20 -5.32 -5.19 -0.02
N ALA A 21 -4.77 -5.86 0.99
CA ALA A 21 -4.87 -7.31 1.13
C ALA A 21 -6.33 -7.78 1.26
N LEU A 22 -7.16 -7.07 2.02
CA LEU A 22 -8.58 -7.37 2.17
C LEU A 22 -9.37 -7.05 0.89
N VAL A 23 -9.05 -5.97 0.18
CA VAL A 23 -9.68 -5.61 -1.10
C VAL A 23 -9.46 -6.73 -2.12
N TRP A 24 -8.22 -7.14 -2.34
CA TRP A 24 -7.93 -8.21 -3.30
C TRP A 24 -8.38 -9.58 -2.80
N GLY A 25 -8.38 -9.81 -1.49
CA GLY A 25 -9.00 -10.98 -0.87
C GLY A 25 -10.51 -11.05 -1.10
N ALA A 26 -11.21 -9.93 -1.06
CA ALA A 26 -12.64 -9.87 -1.35
C ALA A 26 -12.94 -10.05 -2.85
N VAL A 27 -12.09 -9.53 -3.74
CA VAL A 27 -12.28 -9.62 -5.20
C VAL A 27 -12.03 -11.03 -5.72
N ALA A 28 -10.96 -11.71 -5.30
CA ALA A 28 -10.55 -12.98 -5.88
C ALA A 28 -10.28 -14.09 -4.84
N GLY A 29 -10.71 -13.90 -3.59
CA GLY A 29 -10.50 -14.88 -2.51
C GLY A 29 -9.03 -14.99 -2.09
N VAL A 30 -8.66 -16.17 -1.59
CA VAL A 30 -7.27 -16.48 -1.19
C VAL A 30 -6.25 -16.18 -2.30
N PRO A 31 -6.48 -16.54 -3.58
CA PRO A 31 -5.57 -16.18 -4.67
C PRO A 31 -5.32 -14.68 -4.80
N GLY A 32 -6.35 -13.84 -4.65
CA GLY A 32 -6.20 -12.38 -4.71
C GLY A 32 -5.38 -11.82 -3.56
N LEU A 33 -5.65 -12.28 -2.35
CA LEU A 33 -4.88 -11.89 -1.16
C LEU A 33 -3.40 -12.26 -1.29
N LEU A 34 -3.11 -13.50 -1.70
CA LEU A 34 -1.74 -13.96 -1.90
C LEU A 34 -1.05 -13.23 -3.05
N GLY A 35 -1.77 -13.01 -4.15
CA GLY A 35 -1.28 -12.26 -5.32
C GLY A 35 -0.88 -10.84 -4.96
N PHE A 36 -1.75 -10.11 -4.24
CA PHE A 36 -1.45 -8.76 -3.79
C PHE A 36 -0.23 -8.72 -2.85
N ARG A 37 -0.14 -9.65 -1.89
CA ARG A 37 1.03 -9.77 -1.00
C ARG A 37 2.32 -10.07 -1.76
N ALA A 38 2.25 -10.89 -2.80
CA ALA A 38 3.40 -11.19 -3.65
C ALA A 38 3.88 -9.95 -4.42
N VAL A 39 2.95 -9.13 -4.94
CA VAL A 39 3.29 -7.87 -5.63
C VAL A 39 3.98 -6.89 -4.68
N ASN A 40 3.41 -6.66 -3.48
CA ASN A 40 4.03 -5.79 -2.46
C ASN A 40 5.44 -6.27 -2.07
N THR A 41 5.60 -7.59 -1.90
CA THR A 41 6.89 -8.18 -1.56
C THR A 41 7.89 -8.00 -2.71
N LEU A 42 7.44 -8.15 -3.95
CA LEU A 42 8.28 -7.96 -5.12
C LEU A 42 8.75 -6.51 -5.24
N ASP A 43 7.87 -5.53 -5.00
CA ASP A 43 8.26 -4.13 -5.00
C ASP A 43 9.31 -3.83 -3.91
N ALA A 44 9.10 -4.32 -2.68
CA ALA A 44 10.05 -4.17 -1.59
C ALA A 44 11.44 -4.77 -1.92
N MET A 45 11.48 -5.87 -2.67
CA MET A 45 12.73 -6.58 -3.01
C MET A 45 13.47 -5.98 -4.22
N VAL A 46 12.75 -5.56 -5.27
CA VAL A 46 13.36 -5.17 -6.56
C VAL A 46 12.84 -3.87 -7.15
N GLY A 47 11.80 -3.25 -6.59
CA GLY A 47 11.25 -1.96 -7.05
C GLY A 47 12.14 -0.76 -6.75
N HIS A 48 13.05 -0.91 -5.78
CA HIS A 48 13.98 0.14 -5.39
C HIS A 48 15.03 0.39 -6.48
N ARG A 49 15.46 1.66 -6.62
CA ARG A 49 16.50 2.04 -7.59
C ARG A 49 17.85 1.45 -7.18
N SER A 50 18.16 0.25 -7.69
CA SER A 50 19.47 -0.37 -7.54
C SER A 50 20.19 -0.47 -8.88
N PRO A 51 21.55 -0.44 -8.91
CA PRO A 51 22.30 -0.68 -10.14
C PRO A 51 21.95 -2.02 -10.81
N ARG A 52 21.57 -3.03 -10.01
CA ARG A 52 21.22 -4.39 -10.45
C ARG A 52 19.83 -4.45 -11.12
N TYR A 53 18.86 -3.70 -10.60
CA TYR A 53 17.45 -3.74 -11.00
C TYR A 53 17.01 -2.55 -11.85
N ARG A 54 17.91 -1.58 -12.13
CA ARG A 54 17.61 -0.31 -12.82
C ARG A 54 16.78 -0.43 -14.11
N ARG A 55 16.94 -1.54 -14.86
CA ARG A 55 16.27 -1.74 -16.15
C ARG A 55 14.87 -2.36 -16.04
N TYR A 56 14.55 -3.03 -14.93
CA TYR A 56 13.32 -3.86 -14.83
C TYR A 56 12.58 -3.74 -13.48
N GLY A 57 13.20 -3.22 -12.42
CA GLY A 57 12.53 -2.96 -11.13
C GLY A 57 11.37 -1.96 -11.23
N TRP A 58 11.35 -1.11 -12.26
CA TRP A 58 10.22 -0.21 -12.50
C TRP A 58 8.91 -0.96 -12.77
N ALA A 59 8.97 -2.17 -13.31
CA ALA A 59 7.77 -2.94 -13.64
C ALA A 59 7.11 -3.49 -12.37
N SER A 60 7.88 -3.91 -11.37
CA SER A 60 7.33 -4.32 -10.07
C SER A 60 6.72 -3.14 -9.33
N ALA A 61 7.43 -1.99 -9.30
CA ALA A 61 6.93 -0.78 -8.66
C ALA A 61 5.63 -0.29 -9.29
N ARG A 62 5.55 -0.32 -10.62
CA ARG A 62 4.33 0.11 -11.31
C ARG A 62 3.18 -0.88 -11.16
N LEU A 63 3.47 -2.18 -11.06
CA LEU A 63 2.44 -3.17 -10.76
C LEU A 63 1.89 -2.99 -9.35
N ASP A 64 2.77 -2.70 -8.39
CA ASP A 64 2.40 -2.41 -7.01
C ASP A 64 1.57 -1.13 -6.90
N ASP A 65 1.99 -0.03 -7.54
CA ASP A 65 1.22 1.23 -7.62
C ASP A 65 -0.22 0.99 -8.13
N LEU A 66 -0.35 0.19 -9.19
CA LEU A 66 -1.65 -0.11 -9.80
C LEU A 66 -2.50 -1.01 -8.90
N ALA A 67 -1.89 -2.01 -8.27
CA ALA A 67 -2.58 -2.93 -7.38
C ALA A 67 -2.98 -2.26 -6.05
N GLY A 68 -2.16 -1.35 -5.54
CA GLY A 68 -2.38 -0.62 -4.29
C GLY A 68 -3.39 0.51 -4.42
N TRP A 69 -3.58 1.08 -5.62
CA TRP A 69 -4.46 2.23 -5.85
C TRP A 69 -5.89 2.08 -5.26
N PRO A 70 -6.61 0.95 -5.42
CA PRO A 70 -7.92 0.77 -4.80
C PRO A 70 -7.85 0.74 -3.27
N GLY A 71 -6.86 0.05 -2.71
CA GLY A 71 -6.65 -0.08 -1.27
C GLY A 71 -6.34 1.27 -0.62
N ALA A 72 -5.47 2.07 -1.25
CA ALA A 72 -5.11 3.39 -0.77
C ALA A 72 -6.31 4.35 -0.72
N ARG A 73 -7.16 4.33 -1.77
CA ARG A 73 -8.39 5.14 -1.80
C ARG A 73 -9.38 4.72 -0.71
N LEU A 74 -9.58 3.42 -0.55
CA LEU A 74 -10.47 2.90 0.50
C LEU A 74 -9.92 3.24 1.89
N THR A 75 -8.61 3.12 2.10
CA THR A 75 -7.96 3.46 3.37
C THR A 75 -8.19 4.91 3.72
N ALA A 76 -7.96 5.83 2.79
CA ALA A 76 -8.21 7.26 3.00
C ALA A 76 -9.65 7.53 3.43
N VAL A 77 -10.63 6.93 2.74
CA VAL A 77 -12.05 7.07 3.09
C VAL A 77 -12.34 6.51 4.48
N LEU A 78 -11.90 5.28 4.77
CA LEU A 78 -12.11 4.64 6.07
C LEU A 78 -11.49 5.45 7.21
N THR A 79 -10.27 5.95 7.04
CA THR A 79 -9.61 6.81 8.03
C THR A 79 -10.39 8.10 8.27
N THR A 80 -10.90 8.75 7.20
CA THR A 80 -11.69 9.99 7.36
C THR A 80 -13.03 9.76 8.05
N VAL A 81 -13.70 8.63 7.79
CA VAL A 81 -15.02 8.31 8.35
C VAL A 81 -14.91 7.79 9.78
N ALA A 82 -13.88 6.99 10.09
CA ALA A 82 -13.66 6.44 11.42
C ALA A 82 -12.95 7.42 12.37
N GLY A 83 -12.34 8.49 11.85
CA GLY A 83 -11.67 9.51 12.65
C GLY A 83 -12.65 10.36 13.45
N GLY A 84 -12.50 10.38 14.77
CA GLY A 84 -13.39 11.10 15.68
C GLY A 84 -13.19 12.62 15.75
N ASP A 85 -12.01 13.13 15.37
CA ASP A 85 -11.73 14.56 15.35
C ASP A 85 -10.81 14.96 14.17
N PRO A 86 -11.38 15.52 13.10
CA PRO A 86 -10.61 16.03 11.97
C PRO A 86 -9.72 17.24 12.31
N ARG A 87 -10.02 17.97 13.39
CA ARG A 87 -9.33 19.22 13.76
C ARG A 87 -8.09 18.99 14.61
N GLY A 88 -7.98 17.83 15.25
CA GLY A 88 -6.78 17.36 15.97
C GLY A 88 -5.82 16.54 15.11
N ALA A 89 -6.14 16.33 13.83
CA ALA A 89 -5.26 15.62 12.88
C ALA A 89 -4.06 16.51 12.51
N VAL A 90 -2.97 16.30 13.25
CA VAL A 90 -1.58 16.81 13.15
C VAL A 90 -1.35 18.09 12.34
#